data_AF-A0A804MA30-F1
#
_entry.id   AF-A0A804MA30-F1
#
_cell.length_a   1.000
_cell.length_b   1.000
_cell.length_c   1.000
_cell.angle_alpha   90.00
_cell.angle_beta   90.00
_cell.angle_gamma   90.00
#
_symmetry.space_group_name_H-M   'P 1'
#
loop_
_entity.id
_entity.type
_entity.pdbx_description
1 polymer ?
#
loop_
_entity_poly.entity_id
_entity_poly.type
_entity_poly.pdbx_seq_one_letter_code
_entity_poly.pdbx_strand_id
1 'polypeptide(L)'
;MASPDLAAGDGSYDFHLRSLSAASRDSAAASDPASDPNLLQSVRRVCEMCRTAKEAKDEMVARAFPVMGKLFQRCAAAPTQAVASTGVLLLTILQFFLDFGEAVLHDADGSLKTFFRSCLSREFADPIVAERTVEFLVTNKTKILSSFPNLIPQFYPLLLKLIASNGERLENKFSEVLPLMMSAGSFLPLFLSLMDLPMLVVALEKVERSSGTLIGSSIATIQKSAAPEMLLALMDEAYTGSAVEEPSGNSGSDDSGPLDLTDPMFLDLLKDENDGIAAKHWISPTISSTLQAAFNSPQSDRLKQSLEMAPRFLTLYFATALRDVNDSLLCALIPVVMSRYAAMFPDKVFSFKVRERLSDFILAAFQRSPNIIAVLKKPITDRLGEAHDNLAKASISFKQS
;
A
#
# COMPACT_ATOMS: atom_id res chain seq x y z
N MET A 1 50.94 -19.89 -38.81
CA MET A 1 51.25 -19.00 -37.67
C MET A 1 49.94 -18.67 -36.98
N ALA A 2 49.69 -19.36 -35.87
CA ALA A 2 48.58 -19.08 -34.96
C ALA A 2 49.13 -18.20 -33.83
N SER A 3 48.39 -17.15 -33.47
CA SER A 3 48.55 -16.31 -32.29
C SER A 3 47.37 -15.32 -32.25
N PRO A 4 46.92 -14.86 -31.07
CA PRO A 4 46.49 -15.69 -29.94
C PRO A 4 45.17 -15.19 -29.29
N ASP A 5 44.50 -16.11 -28.61
CA ASP A 5 43.72 -15.95 -27.38
C ASP A 5 42.90 -14.66 -27.16
N LEU A 6 41.64 -14.74 -27.56
CA LEU A 6 40.53 -14.01 -26.94
C LEU A 6 40.23 -14.62 -25.56
N ALA A 7 40.93 -14.18 -24.52
CA ALA A 7 40.56 -14.47 -23.13
C ALA A 7 41.00 -13.35 -22.17
N ALA A 8 40.07 -12.44 -21.86
CA ALA A 8 39.94 -11.66 -20.61
C ALA A 8 38.73 -10.72 -20.78
N GLY A 9 37.66 -10.69 -20.00
CA GLY A 9 37.34 -11.32 -18.72
C GLY A 9 36.40 -10.38 -17.94
N ASP A 10 35.10 -10.35 -18.28
CA ASP A 10 33.99 -9.84 -17.43
C ASP A 10 32.55 -10.04 -18.02
N GLY A 11 32.36 -10.84 -19.09
CA GLY A 11 31.16 -10.76 -19.93
C GLY A 11 30.47 -12.08 -20.32
N SER A 12 30.69 -13.18 -19.59
CA SER A 12 30.12 -14.49 -19.95
C SER A 12 28.80 -14.76 -19.23
N TYR A 13 27.77 -15.16 -19.98
CA TYR A 13 26.49 -15.63 -19.45
C TYR A 13 26.64 -16.66 -18.33
N ASP A 14 27.56 -17.60 -18.51
CA ASP A 14 27.82 -18.66 -17.52
C ASP A 14 28.44 -18.13 -16.23
N PHE A 15 29.21 -17.05 -16.29
CA PHE A 15 29.77 -16.42 -15.09
C PHE A 15 28.64 -15.87 -14.22
N HIS A 16 27.77 -15.02 -14.79
CA HIS A 16 26.64 -14.47 -14.05
C HIS A 16 25.70 -15.57 -13.55
N LEU A 17 25.38 -16.57 -14.39
CA LEU A 17 24.49 -17.66 -13.99
C LEU A 17 25.07 -18.50 -12.83
N ARG A 18 26.39 -18.75 -12.81
CA ARG A 18 27.06 -19.44 -11.69
C ARG A 18 27.03 -18.61 -10.42
N SER A 19 27.26 -17.30 -10.50
CA SER A 19 27.17 -16.39 -9.36
C SER A 19 25.76 -16.38 -8.77
N LEU A 20 24.73 -16.27 -9.63
CA LEU A 20 23.33 -16.35 -9.19
C LEU A 20 23.01 -17.72 -8.56
N SER A 21 23.52 -18.81 -9.14
CA SER A 21 23.31 -20.15 -8.60
C SER A 21 24.02 -20.38 -7.27
N ALA A 22 25.16 -19.73 -7.02
CA ALA A 22 25.83 -19.77 -5.72
C ALA A 22 25.02 -18.99 -4.68
N ALA A 23 24.51 -17.81 -5.05
CA ALA A 23 23.63 -17.00 -4.22
C ALA A 23 22.24 -17.63 -3.99
N SER A 24 21.84 -18.63 -4.77
CA SER A 24 20.57 -19.34 -4.55
C SER A 24 20.68 -20.59 -3.65
N ARG A 25 21.86 -20.92 -3.11
CA ARG A 25 22.05 -22.11 -2.25
C ARG A 25 21.70 -21.80 -0.80
N ASP A 26 20.83 -22.62 -0.20
CA ASP A 26 20.58 -22.62 1.24
C ASP A 26 21.78 -23.23 1.98
N SER A 27 22.66 -22.38 2.49
CA SER A 27 23.71 -22.78 3.41
C SER A 27 23.70 -21.84 4.62
N ALA A 28 23.88 -22.41 5.82
CA ALA A 28 23.98 -21.66 7.06
C ALA A 28 25.14 -20.65 7.09
N ALA A 29 26.10 -20.77 6.16
CA ALA A 29 27.23 -19.85 5.98
C ALA A 29 27.02 -18.82 4.84
N ALA A 30 25.89 -18.87 4.12
CA ALA A 30 25.64 -17.98 3.00
C ALA A 30 25.16 -16.61 3.52
N SER A 31 25.87 -15.54 3.13
CA SER A 31 25.48 -14.15 3.42
C SER A 31 24.08 -13.85 2.90
N ASP A 32 23.41 -12.89 3.53
CA ASP A 32 22.12 -12.36 3.07
C ASP A 32 22.24 -11.94 1.59
N PRO A 33 21.41 -12.49 0.67
CA PRO A 33 21.44 -12.13 -0.74
C PRO A 33 21.32 -10.62 -0.99
N ALA A 34 20.59 -9.90 -0.14
CA ALA A 34 20.41 -8.45 -0.26
C ALA A 34 21.67 -7.64 0.11
N SER A 35 22.68 -8.28 0.70
CA SER A 35 23.96 -7.66 1.07
C SER A 35 25.00 -7.70 -0.06
N ASP A 36 24.79 -8.47 -1.13
CA ASP A 36 25.70 -8.52 -2.26
C ASP A 36 25.28 -7.53 -3.38
N PRO A 37 25.97 -6.39 -3.54
CA PRO A 37 25.63 -5.41 -4.58
C PRO A 37 25.80 -5.96 -6.01
N ASN A 38 26.63 -6.99 -6.19
CA ASN A 38 26.88 -7.61 -7.50
C ASN A 38 25.75 -8.55 -7.92
N LEU A 39 24.90 -8.97 -6.98
CA LEU A 39 23.79 -9.88 -7.25
C LEU A 39 22.76 -9.24 -8.17
N LEU A 40 22.34 -8.01 -7.85
CA LEU A 40 21.41 -7.24 -8.68
C LEU A 40 21.98 -6.98 -10.07
N GLN A 41 23.27 -6.65 -10.16
CA GLN A 41 23.94 -6.47 -11.45
C GLN A 41 23.95 -7.77 -12.26
N SER A 42 24.24 -8.91 -11.62
CA SER A 42 24.24 -10.22 -12.29
C SER A 42 22.86 -10.61 -12.80
N VAL A 43 21.79 -10.35 -12.04
CA VAL A 43 20.41 -10.57 -12.51
C VAL A 43 20.14 -9.70 -13.74
N ARG A 44 20.46 -8.40 -13.68
CA ARG A 44 20.27 -7.47 -14.81
C ARG A 44 21.02 -7.92 -16.07
N ARG A 45 22.28 -8.36 -15.90
CA ARG A 45 23.10 -8.88 -17.01
C ARG A 45 22.49 -10.13 -17.62
N VAL A 46 22.00 -11.08 -16.81
CA VAL A 46 21.30 -12.27 -17.32
C VAL A 46 20.05 -11.88 -18.11
N CYS A 47 19.24 -10.95 -17.60
CA CYS A 47 18.06 -10.45 -18.32
C CYS A 47 18.43 -9.81 -19.67
N GLU A 48 19.47 -8.97 -19.69
CA GLU A 48 19.95 -8.30 -20.90
C GLU A 48 20.49 -9.28 -21.94
N MET A 49 21.27 -10.27 -21.52
CA MET A 49 21.79 -11.32 -22.40
C MET A 49 20.66 -12.18 -22.97
N CYS A 50 19.67 -12.59 -22.17
CA CYS A 50 18.51 -13.34 -22.66
C CYS A 50 17.65 -12.50 -23.65
N ARG A 51 17.61 -11.17 -23.49
CA ARG A 51 16.86 -10.28 -24.39
C ARG A 51 17.57 -10.05 -25.72
N THR A 52 18.90 -9.98 -25.71
CA THR A 52 19.74 -9.67 -26.88
C THR A 52 20.20 -10.91 -27.66
N ALA A 53 20.10 -12.10 -27.07
CA ALA A 53 20.43 -13.37 -27.72
C ALA A 53 19.57 -13.60 -28.97
N LYS A 54 20.25 -13.73 -30.13
CA LYS A 54 19.63 -14.10 -31.42
C LYS A 54 19.52 -15.62 -31.57
N GLU A 55 20.58 -16.33 -31.16
CA GLU A 55 20.71 -17.79 -31.19
C GLU A 55 20.75 -18.32 -29.76
N ALA A 56 20.25 -19.53 -29.52
CA ALA A 56 20.18 -20.16 -28.19
C ALA A 56 19.37 -19.43 -27.10
N LYS A 57 18.54 -18.43 -27.47
CA LYS A 57 17.70 -17.66 -26.53
C LYS A 57 16.86 -18.57 -25.63
N ASP A 58 16.17 -19.54 -26.21
CA ASP A 58 15.28 -20.45 -25.46
C ASP A 58 16.06 -21.34 -24.49
N GLU A 59 17.25 -21.79 -24.88
CA GLU A 59 18.14 -22.56 -24.02
C GLU A 59 18.67 -21.71 -22.85
N MET A 60 19.12 -20.48 -23.13
CA MET A 60 19.56 -19.54 -22.10
C MET A 60 18.42 -19.28 -21.10
N VAL A 61 17.24 -18.93 -21.58
CA VAL A 61 16.05 -18.69 -20.76
C VAL A 61 15.74 -19.92 -19.91
N ALA A 62 15.68 -21.13 -20.50
CA ALA A 62 15.42 -22.37 -19.78
C ALA A 62 16.46 -22.66 -18.68
N ARG A 63 17.73 -22.31 -18.89
CA ARG A 63 18.80 -22.45 -17.89
C ARG A 63 18.71 -21.39 -16.79
N ALA A 64 18.28 -20.17 -17.10
CA ALA A 64 18.15 -19.07 -16.13
C ALA A 64 16.95 -19.25 -15.20
N PHE A 65 15.81 -19.74 -15.70
CA PHE A 65 14.56 -19.81 -14.95
C PHE A 65 14.67 -20.54 -13.59
N PRO A 66 15.24 -21.74 -13.50
CA PRO A 66 15.38 -22.45 -12.23
C PRO A 66 16.25 -21.71 -11.21
N VAL A 67 17.29 -21.00 -11.70
CA VAL A 67 18.20 -20.22 -10.84
C VAL A 67 17.48 -18.98 -10.31
N MET A 68 16.77 -18.25 -11.19
CA MET A 68 15.96 -17.08 -10.82
C MET A 68 14.83 -17.45 -9.86
N GLY A 69 14.16 -18.57 -10.08
CA GLY A 69 13.11 -19.10 -9.19
C GLY A 69 13.62 -19.38 -7.78
N LYS A 70 14.74 -20.09 -7.65
CA LYS A 70 15.34 -20.38 -6.35
C LYS A 70 15.82 -19.10 -5.64
N LEU A 71 16.45 -18.20 -6.40
CA LEU A 71 16.89 -16.92 -5.86
C LEU A 71 15.72 -16.09 -5.35
N PHE A 72 14.63 -16.02 -6.12
CA PHE A 72 13.40 -15.32 -5.72
C PHE A 72 12.85 -15.86 -4.40
N GLN A 73 12.69 -17.18 -4.28
CA GLN A 73 12.15 -17.80 -3.06
C GLN A 73 13.03 -17.54 -1.84
N ARG A 74 14.36 -17.65 -2.00
CA ARG A 74 15.31 -17.37 -0.91
C ARG A 74 15.23 -15.91 -0.46
N CYS A 75 15.24 -14.96 -1.40
CA CYS A 75 15.15 -13.53 -1.08
C CYS A 75 13.79 -13.17 -0.47
N ALA A 76 12.69 -13.75 -0.95
CA ALA A 76 11.35 -13.51 -0.41
C ALA A 76 11.16 -14.08 1.01
N ALA A 77 11.88 -15.15 1.35
CA ALA A 77 11.87 -15.77 2.68
C ALA A 77 12.89 -15.16 3.67
N ALA A 78 13.75 -14.23 3.21
CA ALA A 78 14.81 -13.68 4.04
C ALA A 78 14.26 -12.86 5.23
N PRO A 79 14.81 -13.01 6.45
CA PRO A 79 14.37 -12.30 7.65
C PRO A 79 14.42 -10.77 7.54
N THR A 80 13.70 -10.11 8.45
CA THR A 80 13.41 -8.66 8.46
C THR A 80 14.61 -7.72 8.51
N GLN A 81 15.81 -8.23 8.84
CA GLN A 81 17.06 -7.47 8.93
C GLN A 81 17.79 -7.28 7.59
N ALA A 82 17.26 -7.83 6.49
CA ALA A 82 17.85 -7.64 5.17
C ALA A 82 17.78 -6.17 4.73
N VAL A 83 18.93 -5.63 4.32
CA VAL A 83 19.15 -4.24 3.90
C VAL A 83 18.20 -3.84 2.75
N ALA A 84 17.91 -2.54 2.65
CA ALA A 84 16.99 -1.82 1.77
C ALA A 84 17.10 -2.02 0.23
N SER A 85 17.53 -3.20 -0.26
CA SER A 85 17.67 -3.49 -1.70
C SER A 85 16.99 -4.78 -2.16
N THR A 86 16.38 -5.54 -1.26
CA THR A 86 15.70 -6.81 -1.58
C THR A 86 14.53 -6.59 -2.54
N GLY A 87 13.72 -5.54 -2.34
CA GLY A 87 12.60 -5.24 -3.22
C GLY A 87 12.99 -4.96 -4.66
N VAL A 88 14.08 -4.22 -4.89
CA VAL A 88 14.57 -3.91 -6.24
C VAL A 88 15.08 -5.18 -6.94
N LEU A 89 15.74 -6.07 -6.20
CA LEU A 89 16.19 -7.36 -6.73
C LEU A 89 14.99 -8.24 -7.13
N LEU A 90 14.02 -8.39 -6.23
CA LEU A 90 12.81 -9.19 -6.50
C LEU A 90 12.02 -8.64 -7.68
N LEU A 91 11.85 -7.33 -7.80
CA LEU A 91 11.21 -6.69 -8.97
C LEU A 91 11.96 -6.99 -10.27
N THR A 92 13.29 -7.02 -10.23
CA THR A 92 14.10 -7.35 -11.42
C THR A 92 13.89 -8.81 -11.84
N ILE A 93 13.78 -9.73 -10.87
CA ILE A 93 13.48 -11.14 -11.13
C ILE A 93 12.03 -11.32 -11.62
N LEU A 94 11.07 -10.58 -11.07
CA LEU A 94 9.69 -10.58 -11.55
C LEU A 94 9.59 -10.08 -12.99
N GLN A 95 10.35 -9.05 -13.36
CA GLN A 95 10.41 -8.61 -14.75
C GLN A 95 10.92 -9.72 -15.67
N PHE A 96 11.91 -10.50 -15.23
CA PHE A 96 12.37 -11.67 -15.99
C PHE A 96 11.26 -12.72 -16.17
N PHE A 97 10.49 -13.01 -15.10
CA PHE A 97 9.34 -13.92 -15.22
C PHE A 97 8.26 -13.39 -16.17
N LEU A 98 7.98 -12.09 -16.16
CA LEU A 98 7.03 -11.50 -17.10
C LEU A 98 7.55 -11.50 -18.54
N ASP A 99 8.83 -11.20 -18.76
CA ASP A 99 9.42 -11.11 -20.10
C ASP A 99 9.51 -12.47 -20.78
N PHE A 100 9.82 -13.53 -20.02
CA PHE A 100 10.19 -14.84 -20.58
C PHE A 100 9.31 -16.00 -20.13
N GLY A 101 8.34 -15.78 -19.24
CA GLY A 101 7.53 -16.85 -18.63
C GLY A 101 6.73 -17.67 -19.64
N GLU A 102 6.25 -17.05 -20.71
CA GLU A 102 5.51 -17.73 -21.77
C GLU A 102 6.36 -18.79 -22.49
N ALA A 103 7.66 -18.54 -22.70
CA ALA A 103 8.56 -19.46 -23.39
C ALA A 103 8.78 -20.77 -22.61
N VAL A 104 8.57 -20.75 -21.29
CA VAL A 104 8.77 -21.89 -20.39
C VAL A 104 7.49 -22.32 -19.67
N LEU A 105 6.33 -21.79 -20.08
CA LEU A 105 5.03 -22.04 -19.46
C LEU A 105 5.02 -21.76 -17.95
N HIS A 106 5.76 -20.74 -17.51
CA HIS A 106 5.81 -20.33 -16.11
C HIS A 106 4.66 -19.37 -15.78
N ASP A 107 3.89 -19.73 -14.76
CA ASP A 107 2.89 -18.84 -14.16
C ASP A 107 3.52 -17.95 -13.08
N ALA A 108 3.54 -16.64 -13.34
CA ALA A 108 4.12 -15.65 -12.44
C ALA A 108 3.17 -15.22 -11.30
N ASP A 109 1.90 -15.64 -11.29
CA ASP A 109 0.89 -15.19 -10.30
C ASP A 109 1.35 -15.43 -8.85
N GLY A 110 1.86 -16.64 -8.57
CA GLY A 110 2.39 -16.98 -7.25
C GLY A 110 3.56 -16.10 -6.82
N SER A 111 4.52 -15.87 -7.72
CA SER A 111 5.69 -15.02 -7.46
C SER A 111 5.29 -13.56 -7.24
N LEU A 112 4.38 -13.03 -8.06
CA LEU A 112 3.84 -11.68 -7.90
C LEU A 112 3.17 -11.52 -6.53
N LYS A 113 2.24 -12.41 -6.17
CA LYS A 113 1.58 -12.40 -4.86
C LYS A 113 2.56 -12.48 -3.70
N THR A 114 3.59 -13.31 -3.81
CA THR A 114 4.64 -13.42 -2.79
C THR A 114 5.42 -12.12 -2.63
N PHE A 115 5.74 -11.42 -3.72
CA PHE A 115 6.40 -10.10 -3.63
C PHE A 115 5.54 -9.09 -2.86
N PHE A 116 4.25 -8.98 -3.17
CA PHE A 116 3.34 -8.08 -2.46
C PHE A 116 3.22 -8.43 -0.97
N ARG A 117 3.01 -9.72 -0.65
CA ARG A 117 2.79 -10.18 0.73
C ARG A 117 4.03 -10.14 1.61
N SER A 118 5.20 -10.44 1.05
CA SER A 118 6.42 -10.62 1.83
C SER A 118 7.33 -9.42 1.77
N CYS A 119 7.59 -8.87 0.59
CA CYS A 119 8.58 -7.81 0.42
C CYS A 119 7.93 -6.42 0.48
N LEU A 120 6.96 -6.15 -0.40
CA LEU A 120 6.36 -4.83 -0.48
C LEU A 120 5.64 -4.46 0.83
N SER A 121 5.01 -5.43 1.50
CA SER A 121 4.40 -5.22 2.82
C SER A 121 5.36 -4.72 3.90
N ARG A 122 6.67 -4.95 3.74
CA ARG A 122 7.75 -4.50 4.64
C ARG A 122 8.51 -3.28 4.14
N GLU A 123 8.55 -3.08 2.82
CA GLU A 123 9.38 -2.06 2.15
C GLU A 123 8.54 -0.98 1.46
N PHE A 124 7.21 -0.92 1.66
CA PHE A 124 6.35 0.08 1.01
C PHE A 124 6.73 1.53 1.34
N ALA A 125 7.34 1.76 2.51
CA ALA A 125 7.80 3.08 2.94
C ALA A 125 9.19 3.43 2.38
N ASP A 126 9.92 2.48 1.78
CA ASP A 126 11.21 2.75 1.15
C ASP A 126 11.00 3.52 -0.18
N PRO A 127 11.58 4.72 -0.31
CA PRO A 127 11.47 5.56 -1.51
C PRO A 127 11.80 4.88 -2.83
N ILE A 128 12.86 4.08 -2.84
CA ILE A 128 13.41 3.44 -4.02
C ILE A 128 12.54 2.26 -4.40
N VAL A 129 12.17 1.42 -3.44
CA VAL A 129 11.29 0.26 -3.68
C VAL A 129 9.91 0.72 -4.13
N ALA A 130 9.37 1.76 -3.51
CA ALA A 130 8.08 2.35 -3.89
C ALA A 130 8.09 2.85 -5.33
N GLU A 131 9.11 3.63 -5.72
CA GLU A 131 9.24 4.11 -7.10
C GLU A 131 9.36 2.95 -8.09
N ARG A 132 10.26 2.00 -7.84
CA ARG A 132 10.45 0.84 -8.74
C ARG A 132 9.21 -0.03 -8.83
N THR A 133 8.45 -0.17 -7.76
CA THR A 133 7.19 -0.91 -7.77
C THR A 133 6.17 -0.22 -8.68
N VAL A 134 5.98 1.09 -8.54
CA VAL A 134 5.05 1.84 -9.39
C VAL A 134 5.49 1.80 -10.86
N GLU A 135 6.78 1.98 -11.14
CA GLU A 135 7.33 1.85 -12.51
C GLU A 135 7.10 0.47 -13.12
N PHE A 136 7.32 -0.59 -12.33
CA PHE A 136 7.06 -1.95 -12.75
C PHE A 136 5.58 -2.16 -13.11
N LEU A 137 4.66 -1.65 -12.29
CA LEU A 137 3.22 -1.74 -12.54
C LEU A 137 2.81 -0.97 -13.80
N VAL A 138 3.29 0.25 -13.97
CA VAL A 138 2.99 1.08 -15.15
C VAL A 138 3.52 0.43 -16.43
N THR A 139 4.76 -0.07 -16.40
CA THR A 139 5.42 -0.69 -17.56
C THR A 139 4.69 -1.97 -17.99
N ASN A 140 4.22 -2.77 -17.03
CA ASN A 140 3.60 -4.06 -17.29
C ASN A 140 2.06 -4.05 -17.23
N LYS A 141 1.42 -2.87 -17.18
CA LYS A 141 -0.02 -2.72 -16.91
C LYS A 141 -0.93 -3.56 -17.81
N THR A 142 -0.61 -3.65 -19.10
CA THR A 142 -1.39 -4.42 -20.08
C THR A 142 -1.32 -5.91 -19.78
N LYS A 143 -0.11 -6.44 -19.55
CA LYS A 143 0.12 -7.85 -19.22
C LYS A 143 -0.48 -8.22 -17.87
N ILE A 144 -0.35 -7.34 -16.87
CA ILE A 144 -0.96 -7.53 -15.56
C ILE A 144 -2.48 -7.60 -15.67
N LEU A 145 -3.10 -6.69 -16.42
CA LEU A 145 -4.55 -6.67 -16.61
C LEU A 145 -5.06 -7.91 -17.35
N SER A 146 -4.33 -8.38 -18.38
CA SER A 146 -4.75 -9.54 -19.17
C SER A 146 -4.52 -10.87 -18.46
N SER A 147 -3.40 -11.03 -17.75
CA SER A 147 -2.95 -12.31 -17.21
C SER A 147 -3.23 -12.46 -15.71
N PHE A 148 -3.29 -11.34 -14.96
CA PHE A 148 -3.44 -11.33 -13.50
C PHE A 148 -4.49 -10.30 -13.04
N PRO A 149 -5.74 -10.32 -13.56
CA PRO A 149 -6.72 -9.25 -13.37
C PRO A 149 -7.09 -8.96 -11.91
N ASN A 150 -6.91 -9.93 -11.01
CA ASN A 150 -7.23 -9.79 -9.58
C ASN A 150 -6.04 -9.35 -8.72
N LEU A 151 -4.82 -9.28 -9.27
CA LEU A 151 -3.61 -9.00 -8.50
C LEU A 151 -3.65 -7.60 -7.89
N ILE A 152 -3.82 -6.57 -8.71
CA ILE A 152 -3.81 -5.17 -8.26
C ILE A 152 -5.04 -4.83 -7.42
N PRO A 153 -6.26 -5.29 -7.77
CA PRO A 153 -7.41 -5.15 -6.89
C PRO A 153 -7.25 -5.82 -5.53
N GLN A 154 -6.54 -6.96 -5.44
CA GLN A 154 -6.31 -7.63 -4.16
C GLN A 154 -5.36 -6.82 -3.25
N PHE A 155 -4.27 -6.28 -3.81
CA PHE A 155 -3.24 -5.58 -3.03
C PHE A 155 -3.41 -4.06 -3.00
N TYR A 156 -4.60 -3.57 -3.35
CA TYR A 156 -4.88 -2.15 -3.37
C TYR A 156 -4.59 -1.43 -2.03
N PRO A 157 -4.88 -2.02 -0.84
CA PRO A 157 -4.62 -1.33 0.43
C PRO A 157 -3.13 -1.12 0.67
N LEU A 158 -2.29 -2.08 0.26
CA LEU A 158 -0.83 -1.97 0.35
C LEU A 158 -0.29 -0.89 -0.60
N LEU A 159 -0.85 -0.79 -1.81
CA LEU A 159 -0.52 0.29 -2.75
C LEU A 159 -0.93 1.67 -2.22
N LEU A 160 -2.03 1.76 -1.46
CA LEU A 160 -2.41 3.00 -0.77
C LEU A 160 -1.45 3.34 0.39
N LYS A 161 -0.94 2.34 1.13
CA LYS A 161 0.12 2.54 2.13
C LYS A 161 1.40 3.05 1.47
N LEU A 162 1.78 2.47 0.33
CA LEU A 162 2.95 2.89 -0.46
C LEU A 162 2.86 4.36 -0.85
N ILE A 163 1.76 4.79 -1.47
CA ILE A 163 1.61 6.18 -1.89
C ILE A 163 1.45 7.13 -0.70
N ALA A 164 0.76 6.70 0.38
CA ALA A 164 0.65 7.47 1.61
C ALA A 164 2.00 7.72 2.27
N SER A 165 2.91 6.75 2.25
CA SER A 165 4.27 6.88 2.81
C SER A 165 5.22 7.72 1.98
N ASN A 166 5.03 7.76 0.64
CA ASN A 166 5.97 8.38 -0.29
C ASN A 166 5.50 9.71 -0.90
N GLY A 167 4.22 10.03 -0.72
CA GLY A 167 3.64 11.33 -1.05
C GLY A 167 3.58 11.66 -2.54
N GLU A 168 3.60 12.96 -2.86
CA GLU A 168 3.31 13.51 -4.19
C GLU A 168 4.36 13.12 -5.25
N ARG A 169 5.58 12.74 -4.84
CA ARG A 169 6.66 12.34 -5.76
C ARG A 169 6.23 11.25 -6.74
N LEU A 170 5.36 10.34 -6.30
CA LEU A 170 4.89 9.21 -7.11
C LEU A 170 3.50 9.43 -7.72
N GLU A 171 2.83 10.54 -7.44
CA GLU A 171 1.42 10.77 -7.80
C GLU A 171 1.13 10.58 -9.29
N ASN A 172 1.96 11.19 -10.16
CA ASN A 172 1.78 11.14 -11.61
C ASN A 172 1.82 9.70 -12.15
N LYS A 173 2.82 8.92 -11.74
CA LYS A 173 2.94 7.51 -12.15
C LYS A 173 1.87 6.65 -11.47
N PHE A 174 1.53 6.93 -10.21
CA PHE A 174 0.50 6.19 -9.46
C PHE A 174 -0.90 6.39 -10.05
N SER A 175 -1.17 7.54 -10.65
CA SER A 175 -2.43 7.81 -11.38
C SER A 175 -2.63 6.85 -12.55
N GLU A 176 -1.57 6.29 -13.14
CA GLU A 176 -1.71 5.24 -14.16
C GLU A 176 -2.03 3.86 -13.56
N VAL A 177 -1.69 3.64 -12.28
CA VAL A 177 -1.92 2.39 -11.55
C VAL A 177 -3.32 2.35 -10.92
N LEU A 178 -3.83 3.50 -10.47
CA LEU A 178 -5.11 3.59 -9.75
C LEU A 178 -6.29 2.91 -10.46
N PRO A 179 -6.50 3.07 -11.78
CA PRO A 179 -7.59 2.38 -12.48
C PRO A 179 -7.48 0.84 -12.43
N LEU A 180 -6.26 0.28 -12.33
CA LEU A 180 -6.05 -1.17 -12.23
C LEU A 180 -6.52 -1.73 -10.88
N MET A 181 -6.68 -0.89 -9.85
CA MET A 181 -7.19 -1.29 -8.55
C MET A 181 -8.72 -1.49 -8.56
N MET A 182 -9.41 -1.05 -9.61
CA MET A 182 -10.87 -1.07 -9.70
C MET A 182 -11.36 -2.43 -10.26
N SER A 183 -11.99 -3.22 -9.39
CA SER A 183 -12.69 -4.46 -9.75
C SER A 183 -14.04 -4.51 -9.05
N ALA A 184 -14.92 -5.44 -9.42
CA ALA A 184 -16.22 -5.59 -8.76
C ALA A 184 -16.12 -5.75 -7.23
N GLY A 185 -15.07 -6.42 -6.73
CA GLY A 185 -14.86 -6.63 -5.29
C GLY A 185 -14.17 -5.46 -4.57
N SER A 186 -13.32 -4.70 -5.27
CA SER A 186 -12.56 -3.58 -4.68
C SER A 186 -13.19 -2.22 -4.93
N PHE A 187 -14.18 -2.10 -5.82
CA PHE A 187 -14.73 -0.82 -6.28
C PHE A 187 -15.23 0.06 -5.13
N LEU A 188 -16.13 -0.44 -4.28
CA LEU A 188 -16.69 0.34 -3.17
C LEU A 188 -15.68 0.57 -2.04
N PRO A 189 -14.92 -0.45 -1.59
CA PRO A 189 -13.91 -0.23 -0.55
C PRO A 189 -12.80 0.73 -0.98
N LEU A 190 -12.37 0.70 -2.24
CA LEU A 190 -11.37 1.62 -2.77
C LEU A 190 -11.82 3.08 -2.69
N PHE A 191 -13.08 3.38 -3.00
CA PHE A 191 -13.62 4.74 -2.83
C PHE A 191 -13.46 5.25 -1.40
N LEU A 192 -13.81 4.42 -0.42
CA LEU A 192 -13.66 4.76 1.00
C LEU A 192 -12.19 4.98 1.33
N SER A 193 -11.31 4.07 0.93
CA SER A 193 -9.87 4.17 1.20
C SER A 193 -9.21 5.40 0.54
N LEU A 194 -9.68 5.82 -0.64
CA LEU A 194 -9.18 7.05 -1.31
C LEU A 194 -9.60 8.32 -0.57
N MET A 195 -10.84 8.38 -0.08
CA MET A 195 -11.27 9.48 0.81
C MET A 195 -10.51 9.48 2.13
N ASP A 196 -10.16 8.29 2.61
CA ASP A 196 -9.52 8.07 3.91
C ASP A 196 -7.98 8.14 3.84
N LEU A 197 -7.41 8.51 2.69
CA LEU A 197 -5.97 8.59 2.49
C LEU A 197 -5.26 9.52 3.50
N PRO A 198 -5.78 10.73 3.85
CA PRO A 198 -5.17 11.55 4.89
C PRO A 198 -5.19 10.88 6.27
N MET A 199 -6.23 10.10 6.56
CA MET A 199 -6.30 9.32 7.81
C MET A 199 -5.28 8.19 7.83
N LEU A 200 -5.07 7.53 6.70
CA LEU A 200 -4.02 6.52 6.56
C LEU A 200 -2.64 7.13 6.83
N VAL A 201 -2.36 8.34 6.36
CA VAL A 201 -1.12 9.05 6.68
C VAL A 201 -0.99 9.28 8.19
N VAL A 202 -2.02 9.81 8.85
CA VAL A 202 -2.01 10.03 10.30
C VAL A 202 -1.75 8.72 11.06
N ALA A 203 -2.37 7.62 10.63
CA ALA A 203 -2.17 6.30 11.21
C ALA A 203 -0.73 5.79 11.06
N LEU A 204 -0.17 5.90 9.85
CA LEU A 204 1.21 5.51 9.57
C LEU A 204 2.20 6.34 10.38
N GLU A 205 1.99 7.65 10.49
CA GLU A 205 2.87 8.50 11.31
C GLU A 205 2.78 8.19 12.80
N LYS A 206 1.59 7.85 13.30
CA LYS A 206 1.42 7.44 14.70
C LYS A 206 2.26 6.19 15.00
N VAL A 207 2.28 5.22 14.07
CA VAL A 207 3.10 4.01 14.20
C VAL A 207 4.59 4.30 14.04
N GLU A 208 5.00 5.17 13.11
CA GLU A 208 6.41 5.57 12.95
C GLU A 208 6.96 6.23 14.21
N ARG A 209 6.17 7.12 14.83
CA ARG A 209 6.57 7.79 16.08
C ARG A 209 6.71 6.82 17.24
N SER A 210 5.91 5.74 17.29
CA SER A 210 5.95 4.76 18.38
C SER A 210 6.96 3.63 18.17
N SER A 211 7.20 3.21 16.93
CA SER A 211 7.93 1.97 16.61
C SER A 211 9.23 2.20 15.84
N GLY A 212 9.56 3.45 15.52
CA GLY A 212 10.69 3.80 14.67
C GLY A 212 10.36 3.62 13.18
N THR A 213 11.39 3.51 12.34
CA THR A 213 11.22 3.44 10.89
C THR A 213 10.31 2.28 10.45
N LEU A 214 9.36 2.54 9.55
CA LEU A 214 8.52 1.53 8.91
C LEU A 214 9.28 0.69 7.88
N ILE A 215 10.53 1.04 7.57
CA ILE A 215 11.35 0.31 6.61
C ILE A 215 11.82 -1.00 7.26
N GLY A 216 11.43 -2.13 6.67
CA GLY A 216 11.86 -3.47 7.08
C GLY A 216 11.05 -4.10 8.20
N SER A 217 10.24 -3.33 8.93
CA SER A 217 9.32 -3.81 9.96
C SER A 217 7.97 -4.20 9.34
N SER A 218 7.52 -5.44 9.55
CA SER A 218 6.14 -5.79 9.20
C SER A 218 5.23 -5.19 10.28
N ILE A 219 4.17 -4.48 9.88
CA ILE A 219 3.19 -3.93 10.83
C ILE A 219 2.62 -5.06 11.74
N ALA A 220 2.50 -6.28 11.22
CA ALA A 220 2.11 -7.46 12.00
C ALA A 220 3.12 -7.86 13.09
N THR A 221 4.42 -7.61 12.87
CA THR A 221 5.48 -7.86 13.88
C THR A 221 5.50 -6.80 14.98
N ILE A 222 5.18 -5.53 14.65
CA ILE A 222 5.01 -4.44 15.64
C ILE A 222 3.84 -4.76 16.59
N GLN A 223 2.76 -5.34 16.07
CA GLN A 223 1.62 -5.78 16.89
C GLN A 223 2.00 -6.92 17.85
N LYS A 224 2.96 -7.78 17.47
CA LYS A 224 3.37 -8.94 18.28
C LYS A 224 4.39 -8.58 19.36
N SER A 225 5.15 -7.49 19.23
CA SER A 225 6.17 -7.06 20.20
C SER A 225 5.60 -6.32 21.43
N ALA A 226 4.36 -5.82 21.38
CA ALA A 226 3.71 -5.24 22.56
C ALA A 226 3.32 -6.26 23.64
N ALA A 227 3.02 -7.51 23.26
CA ALA A 227 2.69 -8.58 24.18
C ALA A 227 3.88 -9.07 25.06
N PRO A 228 5.11 -9.27 24.53
CA PRO A 228 6.24 -9.70 25.34
C PRO A 228 6.77 -8.63 26.29
N GLU A 229 6.65 -7.33 25.99
CA GLU A 229 7.06 -6.26 26.92
C GLU A 229 6.15 -6.20 28.15
N MET A 230 4.83 -6.37 27.98
CA MET A 230 3.88 -6.44 29.09
C MET A 230 4.09 -7.70 29.94
N LEU A 231 4.48 -8.82 29.33
CA LEU A 231 4.86 -10.04 30.06
C LEU A 231 6.19 -9.88 30.80
N LEU A 232 7.19 -9.21 30.21
CA LEU A 232 8.45 -8.89 30.86
C LEU A 232 8.26 -7.96 32.05
N ALA A 233 7.42 -6.93 31.91
CA ALA A 233 7.07 -6.01 33.00
C ALA A 233 6.33 -6.73 34.15
N LEU A 234 5.38 -7.61 33.84
CA LEU A 234 4.69 -8.44 34.84
C LEU A 234 5.61 -9.45 35.52
N MET A 235 6.60 -9.98 34.80
CA MET A 235 7.61 -10.88 35.36
C MET A 235 8.59 -10.13 36.28
N ASP A 236 8.99 -8.91 35.92
CA ASP A 236 9.83 -8.05 36.77
C ASP A 236 9.08 -7.59 38.03
N GLU A 237 7.78 -7.27 37.93
CA GLU A 237 6.93 -6.94 39.08
C GLU A 237 6.79 -8.13 40.04
N ALA A 238 6.55 -9.33 39.50
CA ALA A 238 6.45 -10.56 40.29
C ALA A 238 7.79 -10.99 40.92
N TYR A 239 8.93 -10.57 40.35
CA TYR A 239 10.27 -10.97 40.81
C TYR A 239 10.93 -9.93 41.74
N THR A 240 10.66 -8.65 41.54
CA THR A 240 11.28 -7.55 42.31
C THR A 240 10.36 -6.96 43.39
N GLY A 241 9.05 -7.28 43.37
CA GLY A 241 8.10 -6.91 44.41
C GLY A 241 7.91 -5.40 44.63
N SER A 242 8.38 -4.56 43.70
CA SER A 242 8.23 -3.11 43.79
C SER A 242 6.90 -2.71 43.14
N ALA A 243 5.89 -2.44 43.97
CA ALA A 243 4.69 -1.75 43.53
C ALA A 243 5.10 -0.37 42.99
N VAL A 244 4.68 -0.04 41.78
CA VAL A 244 4.82 1.32 41.25
C VAL A 244 4.00 2.23 42.16
N GLU A 245 4.67 3.03 42.98
CA GLU A 245 4.04 4.10 43.74
C GLU A 245 3.35 5.06 42.75
N GLU A 246 2.06 5.34 42.98
CA GLU A 246 1.36 6.43 42.29
C GLU A 246 2.11 7.75 42.53
N PRO A 247 2.59 8.46 41.49
CA PRO A 247 3.22 9.75 41.72
C PRO A 247 2.14 10.81 41.92
N SER A 248 1.81 11.06 43.19
CA SER A 248 1.23 12.32 43.65
C SER A 248 2.13 13.48 43.20
N GLY A 249 1.51 14.54 42.66
CA GLY A 249 2.16 15.43 41.71
C GLY A 249 3.25 16.38 42.22
N ASN A 250 4.11 16.79 41.28
CA ASN A 250 4.56 18.17 41.10
C ASN A 250 5.19 18.38 39.70
N SER A 251 4.59 19.28 38.92
CA SER A 251 5.18 20.17 37.89
C SER A 251 6.36 19.68 37.03
N GLY A 252 6.10 19.42 35.75
CA GLY A 252 7.10 19.46 34.67
C GLY A 252 6.57 18.86 33.38
N SER A 253 6.48 19.67 32.33
CA SER A 253 6.03 19.32 30.98
C SER A 253 6.85 18.18 30.37
N ASP A 254 6.18 17.09 30.00
CA ASP A 254 6.41 16.32 28.77
C ASP A 254 5.29 15.28 28.69
N ASP A 255 4.33 15.53 27.79
CA ASP A 255 3.21 14.62 27.52
C ASP A 255 3.71 13.49 26.61
N SER A 256 4.50 12.60 27.21
CA SER A 256 4.90 11.32 26.62
C SER A 256 4.60 10.23 27.64
N GLY A 257 3.31 9.97 27.84
CA GLY A 257 2.85 8.79 28.55
C GLY A 257 3.26 7.51 27.81
N PRO A 258 3.56 6.42 28.53
CA PRO A 258 3.83 5.13 27.92
C PRO A 258 2.54 4.58 27.30
N LEU A 259 2.58 4.31 25.99
CA LEU A 259 1.71 3.40 25.26
C LEU A 259 0.20 3.60 25.47
N ASP A 260 -0.42 4.38 24.59
CA ASP A 260 -1.81 4.14 24.22
C ASP A 260 -1.88 3.31 22.91
N LEU A 261 -1.44 2.05 23.02
CA LEU A 261 -1.70 1.00 22.01
C LEU A 261 -3.19 0.57 22.00
N THR A 262 -4.07 1.25 22.75
CA THR A 262 -5.48 0.87 22.90
C THR A 262 -6.41 1.42 21.84
N ASP A 263 -5.92 1.90 20.70
CA ASP A 263 -6.80 2.23 19.58
C ASP A 263 -6.82 1.10 18.52
N PRO A 264 -7.57 0.00 18.77
CA PRO A 264 -7.66 -1.15 17.86
C PRO A 264 -8.15 -0.75 16.47
N MET A 265 -8.71 0.45 16.29
CA MET A 265 -9.16 0.96 15.00
C MET A 265 -8.03 1.49 14.10
N PHE A 266 -6.98 2.13 14.63
CA PHE A 266 -5.82 2.50 13.80
C PHE A 266 -5.05 1.28 13.33
N LEU A 267 -4.95 0.27 14.20
CA LEU A 267 -4.40 -1.03 13.81
C LEU A 267 -5.26 -1.70 12.73
N ASP A 268 -6.58 -1.54 12.76
CA ASP A 268 -7.48 -2.04 11.72
C ASP A 268 -7.27 -1.36 10.36
N LEU A 269 -6.98 -0.04 10.35
CA LEU A 269 -6.60 0.67 9.12
C LEU A 269 -5.28 0.15 8.53
N LEU A 270 -4.40 -0.37 9.39
CA LEU A 270 -3.08 -0.85 9.04
C LEU A 270 -2.99 -2.36 8.85
N LYS A 271 -4.04 -3.12 9.19
CA LYS A 271 -4.12 -4.55 8.88
C LYS A 271 -4.04 -4.75 7.38
N ASP A 272 -3.46 -5.89 7.02
CA ASP A 272 -3.32 -6.29 5.63
C ASP A 272 -4.65 -6.94 5.21
N GLU A 273 -5.53 -6.15 4.59
CA GLU A 273 -6.92 -6.55 4.25
C GLU A 273 -7.00 -7.51 3.05
N ASN A 274 -5.96 -8.31 2.81
CA ASN A 274 -5.88 -9.27 1.70
C ASN A 274 -6.97 -10.36 1.72
N ASP A 275 -7.75 -10.46 2.82
CA ASP A 275 -8.79 -11.47 3.07
C ASP A 275 -10.23 -10.91 3.20
N GLY A 276 -10.47 -9.65 2.79
CA GLY A 276 -11.82 -9.09 2.68
C GLY A 276 -12.12 -8.05 3.76
N ILE A 277 -12.74 -6.95 3.32
CA ILE A 277 -12.90 -5.73 4.10
C ILE A 277 -14.24 -5.78 4.84
N ALA A 278 -14.19 -5.75 6.18
CA ALA A 278 -15.35 -5.41 6.98
C ALA A 278 -15.66 -3.91 6.84
N ALA A 279 -16.93 -3.53 6.83
CA ALA A 279 -17.34 -2.13 6.82
C ALA A 279 -16.82 -1.42 8.09
N LYS A 280 -15.99 -0.41 7.90
CA LYS A 280 -15.26 0.26 8.98
C LYS A 280 -16.15 1.33 9.64
N HIS A 281 -16.24 1.31 10.98
CA HIS A 281 -17.15 2.12 11.79
C HIS A 281 -16.56 3.51 12.07
N TRP A 282 -16.39 4.32 11.02
CA TRP A 282 -15.64 5.58 11.01
C TRP A 282 -16.31 6.80 11.66
N ILE A 283 -17.42 6.62 12.37
CA ILE A 283 -18.18 7.70 13.03
C ILE A 283 -17.97 7.65 14.55
N SER A 284 -16.95 6.93 15.05
CA SER A 284 -16.71 6.88 16.49
C SER A 284 -16.21 8.25 17.01
N PRO A 285 -16.72 8.72 18.17
CA PRO A 285 -16.28 9.97 18.77
C PRO A 285 -14.76 10.04 19.01
N THR A 286 -14.14 8.89 19.29
CA THR A 286 -12.70 8.73 19.53
C THR A 286 -11.84 9.04 18.30
N ILE A 287 -12.32 8.67 17.10
CA ILE A 287 -11.63 9.01 15.85
C ILE A 287 -11.74 10.50 15.61
N SER A 288 -12.93 11.08 15.81
CA SER A 288 -13.13 12.50 15.58
C SER A 288 -12.24 13.37 16.48
N SER A 289 -12.06 13.00 17.75
CA SER A 289 -11.15 13.71 18.67
C SER A 289 -9.68 13.53 18.27
N THR A 290 -9.27 12.32 17.87
CA THR A 290 -7.88 12.06 17.45
C THR A 290 -7.53 12.77 16.15
N LEU A 291 -8.44 12.79 15.18
CA LEU A 291 -8.26 13.52 13.93
C LEU A 291 -8.23 15.03 14.17
N GLN A 292 -9.06 15.54 15.09
CA GLN A 292 -9.03 16.94 15.48
C GLN A 292 -7.71 17.30 16.17
N ALA A 293 -7.19 16.42 17.03
CA ALA A 293 -5.88 16.61 17.67
C ALA A 293 -4.73 16.59 16.65
N ALA A 294 -4.75 15.63 15.71
CA ALA A 294 -3.79 15.56 14.62
C ALA A 294 -3.81 16.83 13.76
N PHE A 295 -5.01 17.35 13.44
CA PHE A 295 -5.17 18.58 12.69
C PHE A 295 -4.68 19.82 13.45
N ASN A 296 -4.86 19.87 14.77
CA ASN A 296 -4.45 21.00 15.60
C ASN A 296 -2.93 21.05 15.86
N SER A 297 -2.19 20.00 15.49
CA SER A 297 -0.72 19.94 15.56
C SER A 297 -0.06 20.37 14.25
N PRO A 298 1.25 20.72 14.25
CA PRO A 298 1.96 21.05 13.01
C PRO A 298 1.85 19.91 11.98
N GLN A 299 1.15 20.17 10.88
CA GLN A 299 0.94 19.18 9.84
C GLN A 299 2.27 18.81 9.16
N SER A 300 2.54 17.51 9.06
CA SER A 300 3.65 16.99 8.28
C SER A 300 3.46 17.31 6.79
N ASP A 301 4.56 17.33 6.04
CA ASP A 301 4.49 17.51 4.59
C ASP A 301 3.77 16.34 3.91
N ARG A 302 3.88 15.13 4.48
CA ARG A 302 3.18 13.94 4.01
C ARG A 302 1.66 14.08 4.14
N LEU A 303 1.18 14.61 5.26
CA LEU A 303 -0.24 14.88 5.47
C LEU A 303 -0.74 15.95 4.50
N LYS A 304 -0.01 17.07 4.35
CA LYS A 304 -0.35 18.13 3.39
C LYS A 304 -0.46 17.59 1.96
N GLN A 305 0.51 16.77 1.53
CA GLN A 305 0.49 16.14 0.21
C GLN A 305 -0.74 15.22 0.08
N SER A 306 -1.06 14.40 1.08
CA SER A 306 -2.23 13.51 1.01
C SER A 306 -3.56 14.26 0.91
N LEU A 307 -3.69 15.44 1.54
CA LEU A 307 -4.87 16.30 1.44
C LEU A 307 -5.04 16.87 0.03
N GLU A 308 -3.96 17.08 -0.71
CA GLU A 308 -4.00 17.50 -2.12
C GLU A 308 -4.20 16.33 -3.09
N MET A 309 -3.58 15.18 -2.81
CA MET A 309 -3.63 13.98 -3.66
C MET A 309 -5.01 13.31 -3.66
N ALA A 310 -5.64 13.17 -2.49
CA ALA A 310 -6.90 12.43 -2.36
C ALA A 310 -8.03 12.97 -3.27
N PRO A 311 -8.31 14.29 -3.35
CA PRO A 311 -9.29 14.82 -4.30
C PRO A 311 -8.95 14.55 -5.77
N ARG A 312 -7.66 14.55 -6.14
CA ARG A 312 -7.20 14.25 -7.51
C ARG A 312 -7.41 12.77 -7.85
N PHE A 313 -7.08 11.87 -6.92
CA PHE A 313 -7.37 10.44 -7.05
C PHE A 313 -8.87 10.15 -7.11
N LEU A 314 -9.70 10.85 -6.33
CA LEU A 314 -11.16 10.74 -6.44
C LEU A 314 -11.66 11.20 -7.80
N THR A 315 -11.10 12.28 -8.35
CA THR A 315 -11.44 12.75 -9.70
C THR A 315 -11.17 11.67 -10.74
N LEU A 316 -10.00 11.03 -10.68
CA LEU A 316 -9.62 9.94 -11.58
C LEU A 316 -10.50 8.69 -11.38
N TYR A 317 -10.76 8.31 -10.13
CA TYR A 317 -11.62 7.18 -9.78
C TYR A 317 -13.03 7.38 -10.34
N PHE A 318 -13.62 8.56 -10.16
CA PHE A 318 -14.96 8.86 -10.67
C PHE A 318 -15.01 8.95 -12.19
N ALA A 319 -14.01 9.55 -12.83
CA ALA A 319 -13.91 9.57 -14.29
C ALA A 319 -13.84 8.14 -14.87
N THR A 320 -13.06 7.27 -14.24
CA THR A 320 -12.94 5.86 -14.62
C THR A 320 -14.25 5.11 -14.36
N ALA A 321 -14.90 5.33 -13.21
CA ALA A 321 -16.19 4.72 -12.88
C ALA A 321 -17.28 5.10 -13.88
N LEU A 322 -17.35 6.39 -14.24
CA LEU A 322 -18.34 6.88 -15.20
C LEU A 322 -18.11 6.36 -16.62
N ARG A 323 -16.88 5.98 -16.98
CA ARG A 323 -16.55 5.42 -18.29
C ARG A 323 -16.75 3.91 -18.36
N ASP A 324 -16.25 3.18 -17.37
CA ASP A 324 -15.99 1.73 -17.50
C ASP A 324 -16.94 0.86 -16.65
N VAL A 325 -17.60 1.43 -15.63
CA VAL A 325 -18.38 0.66 -14.64
C VAL A 325 -19.87 0.61 -15.02
N ASN A 326 -20.52 -0.52 -14.73
CA ASN A 326 -21.94 -0.73 -15.01
C ASN A 326 -22.89 0.02 -14.03
N ASP A 327 -24.15 0.16 -14.42
CA ASP A 327 -25.16 0.88 -13.62
C ASP A 327 -25.39 0.26 -12.23
N SER A 328 -25.22 -1.06 -12.06
CA SER A 328 -25.43 -1.72 -10.76
C SER A 328 -24.40 -1.28 -9.72
N LEU A 329 -23.14 -1.17 -10.13
CA LEU A 329 -22.05 -0.73 -9.27
C LEU A 329 -22.15 0.77 -9.01
N LEU A 330 -22.56 1.57 -10.00
CA LEU A 330 -22.88 2.98 -9.77
C LEU A 330 -24.03 3.16 -8.77
N CYS A 331 -25.10 2.37 -8.89
CA CYS A 331 -26.21 2.37 -7.93
C CYS A 331 -25.74 2.02 -6.52
N ALA A 332 -24.78 1.11 -6.38
CA ALA A 332 -24.22 0.75 -5.08
C ALA A 332 -23.31 1.85 -4.51
N LEU A 333 -22.58 2.58 -5.37
CA LEU A 333 -21.65 3.63 -4.95
C LEU A 333 -22.35 4.91 -4.50
N ILE A 334 -23.41 5.35 -5.19
CA ILE A 334 -24.07 6.64 -4.90
C ILE A 334 -24.53 6.76 -3.42
N PRO A 335 -25.20 5.77 -2.80
CA PRO A 335 -25.55 5.85 -1.37
C PRO A 335 -24.32 5.94 -0.45
N VAL A 336 -23.21 5.30 -0.83
CA VAL A 336 -21.94 5.35 -0.08
C VAL A 336 -21.29 6.73 -0.21
N VAL A 337 -21.35 7.34 -1.39
CA VAL A 337 -20.91 8.73 -1.60
C VAL A 337 -21.73 9.68 -0.74
N MET A 338 -23.06 9.53 -0.74
CA MET A 338 -23.96 10.35 0.06
C MET A 338 -23.71 10.22 1.57
N SER A 339 -23.46 9.00 2.06
CA SER A 339 -23.21 8.79 3.50
C SER A 339 -21.91 9.44 3.98
N ARG A 340 -20.93 9.57 3.09
CA ARG A 340 -19.61 10.15 3.40
C ARG A 340 -19.54 11.66 3.23
N TYR A 341 -20.59 12.31 2.73
CA TYR A 341 -20.66 13.75 2.49
C TYR A 341 -20.43 14.60 3.78
N ALA A 342 -20.82 14.07 4.93
CA ALA A 342 -20.66 14.72 6.23
C ALA A 342 -19.52 14.14 7.09
N ALA A 343 -18.91 13.02 6.67
CA ALA A 343 -17.93 12.26 7.45
C ALA A 343 -16.58 12.18 6.69
N MET A 344 -15.80 13.25 6.82
CA MET A 344 -14.51 13.46 6.15
C MET A 344 -13.44 13.90 7.16
N PHE A 345 -12.17 13.87 6.72
CA PHE A 345 -11.06 14.44 7.47
C PHE A 345 -11.32 15.92 7.80
N PRO A 346 -11.07 16.39 9.04
CA PRO A 346 -11.49 17.71 9.53
C PRO A 346 -10.62 18.87 9.01
N ASP A 347 -10.28 18.88 7.72
CA ASP A 347 -9.68 20.03 7.03
C ASP A 347 -10.71 20.70 6.11
N LYS A 348 -10.83 22.04 6.22
CA LYS A 348 -11.87 22.81 5.51
C LYS A 348 -11.66 22.84 4.00
N VAL A 349 -10.42 22.99 3.55
CA VAL A 349 -10.08 23.10 2.12
C VAL A 349 -10.27 21.76 1.44
N PHE A 350 -9.76 20.69 2.06
CA PHE A 350 -9.95 19.30 1.67
C PHE A 350 -11.45 18.94 1.62
N SER A 351 -12.19 19.19 2.70
CA SER A 351 -13.63 18.88 2.75
C SER A 351 -14.40 19.59 1.64
N PHE A 352 -14.06 20.84 1.34
CA PHE A 352 -14.67 21.59 0.24
C PHE A 352 -14.36 20.93 -1.12
N LYS A 353 -13.07 20.66 -1.41
CA LYS A 353 -12.64 20.00 -2.66
C LYS A 353 -13.29 18.62 -2.84
N VAL A 354 -13.34 17.80 -1.78
CA VAL A 354 -13.96 16.47 -1.83
C VAL A 354 -15.46 16.59 -2.09
N ARG A 355 -16.19 17.44 -1.35
CA ARG A 355 -17.64 17.64 -1.56
C ARG A 355 -17.98 18.09 -2.99
N GLU A 356 -17.16 18.96 -3.56
CA GLU A 356 -17.29 19.35 -4.97
C GLU A 356 -17.21 18.11 -5.88
N ARG A 357 -16.16 17.29 -5.75
CA ARG A 357 -16.01 16.04 -6.53
C ARG A 357 -17.13 15.03 -6.31
N LEU A 358 -17.61 14.87 -5.08
CA LEU A 358 -18.74 13.98 -4.79
C LEU A 358 -20.02 14.46 -5.49
N SER A 359 -20.27 15.77 -5.47
CA SER A 359 -21.46 16.38 -6.08
C SER A 359 -21.41 16.27 -7.61
N ASP A 360 -20.27 16.60 -8.20
CA ASP A 360 -20.03 16.47 -9.64
C ASP A 360 -20.23 15.03 -10.10
N PHE A 361 -19.72 14.06 -9.34
CA PHE A 361 -19.90 12.63 -9.64
C PHE A 361 -21.37 12.21 -9.58
N ILE A 362 -22.09 12.56 -8.51
CA ILE A 362 -23.52 12.20 -8.37
C ILE A 362 -24.32 12.78 -9.55
N LEU A 363 -24.08 14.05 -9.89
CA LEU A 363 -24.76 14.72 -11.00
C LEU A 363 -24.44 14.03 -12.32
N ALA A 364 -23.16 13.75 -12.60
CA ALA A 364 -22.73 13.07 -13.82
C ALA A 364 -23.27 11.63 -13.91
N ALA A 365 -23.36 10.91 -12.78
CA ALA A 365 -23.93 9.56 -12.74
C ALA A 365 -25.44 9.57 -13.07
N PHE A 366 -26.18 10.55 -12.54
CA PHE A 366 -27.60 10.72 -12.86
C PHE A 366 -27.83 11.17 -14.31
N GLN A 367 -26.96 12.01 -14.86
CA GLN A 367 -27.02 12.40 -16.28
C GLN A 367 -26.70 11.22 -17.19
N ARG A 368 -25.69 10.42 -16.84
CA ARG A 368 -25.30 9.21 -17.58
C ARG A 368 -26.43 8.17 -17.59
N SER A 369 -27.06 7.94 -16.43
CA SER A 369 -28.06 6.88 -16.26
C SER A 369 -29.25 7.39 -15.41
N PRO A 370 -30.22 8.12 -16.01
CA PRO A 370 -31.34 8.72 -15.28
C PRO A 370 -32.22 7.72 -14.52
N ASN A 371 -32.29 6.46 -14.99
CA ASN A 371 -33.04 5.38 -14.35
C ASN A 371 -32.55 5.09 -12.92
N ILE A 372 -31.28 5.38 -12.62
CA ILE A 372 -30.70 5.23 -11.27
C ILE A 372 -31.47 6.07 -10.24
N ILE A 373 -32.00 7.23 -10.62
CA ILE A 373 -32.78 8.10 -9.73
C ILE A 373 -34.02 7.36 -9.21
N ALA A 374 -34.72 6.62 -10.09
CA ALA A 374 -35.89 5.86 -9.71
C ALA A 374 -35.52 4.71 -8.75
N VAL A 375 -34.41 4.03 -9.01
CA VAL A 375 -33.87 2.94 -8.16
C VAL A 375 -33.47 3.45 -6.78
N LEU A 376 -32.84 4.63 -6.71
CA LEU A 376 -32.30 5.21 -5.49
C LEU A 376 -33.25 6.21 -4.80
N LYS A 377 -34.53 6.26 -5.18
CA LYS A 377 -35.51 7.21 -4.64
C LYS A 377 -35.49 7.28 -3.12
N LYS A 378 -35.51 6.13 -2.44
CA LYS A 378 -35.52 6.05 -0.97
C LYS A 378 -34.20 6.57 -0.37
N PRO A 379 -33.02 6.02 -0.72
CA PRO A 379 -31.73 6.57 -0.25
C PRO A 379 -31.57 8.08 -0.45
N ILE A 380 -31.99 8.60 -1.60
CA ILE A 380 -31.92 10.03 -1.92
C ILE A 380 -32.85 10.83 -0.98
N THR A 381 -34.10 10.40 -0.83
CA THR A 381 -35.10 11.10 0.00
C THR A 381 -34.70 11.08 1.48
N ASP A 382 -34.23 9.95 1.97
CA ASP A 382 -33.79 9.77 3.36
C ASP A 382 -32.61 10.73 3.68
N ARG A 383 -31.61 10.80 2.80
CA ARG A 383 -30.44 11.68 2.98
C ARG A 383 -30.76 13.16 2.87
N LEU A 384 -31.67 13.56 1.97
CA LEU A 384 -32.13 14.95 1.89
C LEU A 384 -32.92 15.33 3.13
N GLY A 385 -33.79 14.45 3.64
CA GLY A 385 -34.51 14.64 4.90
C GLY A 385 -33.56 14.87 6.08
N GLU A 386 -32.57 13.99 6.25
CA GLU A 386 -31.54 14.13 7.29
C GLU A 386 -30.78 15.47 7.19
N ALA A 387 -30.42 15.90 5.98
CA ALA A 387 -29.72 17.17 5.77
C ALA A 387 -30.59 18.37 6.16
N HIS A 388 -31.88 18.34 5.81
CA HIS A 388 -32.84 19.37 6.21
C HIS A 388 -33.07 19.42 7.72
N ASP A 389 -33.19 18.27 8.38
CA ASP A 389 -33.35 18.18 9.82
C ASP A 389 -32.11 18.68 10.58
N ASN A 390 -30.91 18.41 10.06
CA ASN A 390 -29.66 18.89 10.64
C ASN A 390 -29.51 20.41 10.51
N LEU A 391 -29.89 20.98 9.35
CA LEU A 391 -29.96 22.43 9.16
C LEU A 391 -30.97 23.08 10.11
N ALA A 392 -32.14 22.46 10.29
CA ALA A 392 -33.15 22.93 11.22
C ALA A 392 -32.63 22.92 12.67
N LYS A 393 -32.00 21.84 13.12
CA LYS A 393 -31.39 21.73 14.46
C LYS A 393 -30.27 22.76 14.69
N ALA A 394 -29.37 22.95 13.71
CA ALA A 394 -28.32 23.95 13.80
C ALA A 394 -28.89 25.37 13.92
N SER A 395 -29.93 25.70 13.16
CA SER A 395 -30.59 27.00 13.22
C SER A 395 -31.36 27.26 14.53
N ILE A 396 -31.80 26.22 15.22
CA ILE A 396 -32.43 26.31 16.55
C ILE A 396 -31.37 26.52 17.64
N SER A 397 -30.24 25.81 17.59
CA SER A 397 -29.12 26.04 18.53
C SER A 397 -28.54 27.45 18.45
N PHE A 398 -28.45 28.03 17.25
CA PHE A 398 -28.00 29.42 17.07
C PHE A 398 -28.98 30.48 17.58
N LYS A 399 -30.25 30.11 17.85
CA LYS A 399 -31.25 31.02 18.43
C LYS A 399 -31.35 30.91 19.95
N GLN A 400 -30.63 29.97 20.57
CA GLN A 400 -30.63 29.73 22.02
C GLN A 400 -29.30 30.13 22.69
N SER A 401 -28.29 30.55 21.92
CA SER A 401 -27.10 31.29 22.37
C SER A 401 -27.30 32.78 22.18
#